data_AF-A0A7K1CHX6-F1
#
_entry.id   AF-A0A7K1CHX6-F1
#
_cell.length_a   1.000
_cell.length_b   1.000
_cell.length_c   1.000
_cell.angle_alpha   90.00
_cell.angle_beta   90.00
_cell.angle_gamma   90.00
#
_symmetry.space_group_name_H-M   'P 1'
#
loop_
_entity.id
_entity.type
_entity.pdbx_description
1 polymer ?
#
loop_
_entity_poly.entity_id
_entity_poly.type
_entity_poly.pdbx_seq_one_letter_code
_entity_poly.pdbx_strand_id
1 'polypeptide(L)'
;LAALTNSLKLVNKDLSRIKIVMSGAGAAGTAISRLLTKSGAKTIISFDIDGCVTDGFSGTLSDAMKGADVFIGVSAPNVLSENDVASMASGSIVFALANPDPEIDPVIARKYASVVATGRSDQPNQINNVLAFPGIFRGLLDANANKITDELLIAAAEAIASCVSPSQLNASFIVPSVFDSQVVAKVAAAVKKSV
;
A
#
# COMPACT_ATOMS: atom_id res chain seq x y z
N LEU A 1 1.32 -0.77 -3.58
CA LEU A 1 0.99 -0.02 -4.81
C LEU A 1 -0.40 -0.36 -5.34
N ALA A 2 -0.69 -1.60 -5.75
CA ALA A 2 -2.00 -1.98 -6.33
C ALA A 2 -3.23 -1.52 -5.53
N ALA A 3 -3.27 -1.87 -4.24
CA ALA A 3 -4.33 -1.46 -3.32
C ALA A 3 -4.42 0.08 -3.21
N LEU A 4 -3.28 0.78 -3.10
CA LEU A 4 -3.24 2.24 -3.03
C LEU A 4 -3.81 2.88 -4.31
N THR A 5 -3.48 2.36 -5.49
CA THR A 5 -4.01 2.84 -6.76
C THR A 5 -5.54 2.83 -6.77
N ASN A 6 -6.16 1.77 -6.27
CA ASN A 6 -7.61 1.66 -6.18
C ASN A 6 -8.20 2.52 -5.05
N SER A 7 -7.53 2.62 -3.89
CA SER A 7 -7.94 3.53 -2.82
C SER A 7 -7.97 4.98 -3.30
N LEU A 8 -6.93 5.43 -4.02
CA LEU A 8 -6.83 6.80 -4.53
C LEU A 8 -7.93 7.13 -5.55
N LYS A 9 -8.29 6.17 -6.41
CA LYS A 9 -9.46 6.31 -7.30
C LYS A 9 -10.75 6.50 -6.49
N LEU A 10 -10.94 5.69 -5.44
CA LEU A 10 -12.14 5.74 -4.60
C LEU A 10 -12.27 7.07 -3.86
N VAL A 11 -11.17 7.63 -3.34
CA VAL A 11 -11.18 8.92 -2.62
C VAL A 11 -10.88 10.12 -3.54
N ASN A 12 -10.79 9.91 -4.85
CA ASN A 12 -10.51 10.92 -5.87
C ASN A 12 -9.26 11.79 -5.57
N LYS A 13 -8.14 11.14 -5.24
CA LYS A 13 -6.84 11.81 -4.97
C LYS A 13 -5.77 11.42 -5.99
N ASP A 14 -4.89 12.37 -6.30
CA ASP A 14 -3.74 12.19 -7.18
C ASP A 14 -2.50 11.85 -6.36
N LEU A 15 -1.84 10.73 -6.67
CA LEU A 15 -0.62 10.24 -5.99
C LEU A 15 0.47 11.31 -5.92
N SER A 16 0.56 12.18 -6.93
CA SER A 16 1.60 13.22 -7.01
C SER A 16 1.36 14.43 -6.11
N ARG A 17 0.18 14.51 -5.48
CA ARG A 17 -0.26 15.66 -4.66
C ARG A 17 -0.53 15.32 -3.20
N ILE A 18 -0.40 14.05 -2.83
CA ILE A 18 -0.71 13.57 -1.48
C ILE A 18 0.52 13.50 -0.58
N LYS A 19 0.27 13.64 0.72
CA LYS A 19 1.25 13.37 1.78
C LYS A 19 1.11 11.94 2.27
N ILE A 20 2.16 11.14 2.09
CA ILE A 20 2.26 9.77 2.57
C ILE A 20 3.15 9.73 3.80
N VAL A 21 2.67 9.11 4.87
CA VAL A 21 3.44 8.82 6.08
C VAL A 21 3.70 7.33 6.16
N MET A 22 4.94 6.94 6.39
CA MET A 22 5.35 5.55 6.48
C MET A 22 5.96 5.25 7.85
N SER A 23 5.51 4.15 8.48
CA SER A 23 6.15 3.59 9.65
C SER A 23 6.88 2.30 9.27
N GLY A 24 8.20 2.31 9.43
CA GLY A 24 9.12 1.24 9.05
C GLY A 24 9.95 1.60 7.83
N ALA A 25 11.21 2.00 8.04
CA ALA A 25 12.19 2.26 6.98
C ALA A 25 13.09 1.04 6.63
N GLY A 26 12.66 -0.18 7.03
CA GLY A 26 13.37 -1.42 6.69
C GLY A 26 13.23 -1.82 5.22
N ALA A 27 13.50 -3.09 4.91
CA ALA A 27 13.47 -3.60 3.54
C ALA A 27 12.11 -3.40 2.84
N ALA A 28 11.00 -3.72 3.51
CA ALA A 28 9.66 -3.54 2.96
C ALA A 28 9.33 -2.06 2.74
N GLY A 29 9.55 -1.22 3.74
CA GLY A 29 9.27 0.22 3.65
C GLY A 29 10.10 0.93 2.58
N THR A 30 11.38 0.59 2.47
CA THR A 30 12.27 1.13 1.43
C THR A 30 11.81 0.69 0.03
N ALA A 31 11.45 -0.58 -0.15
CA ALA A 31 10.95 -1.09 -1.43
C ALA A 31 9.61 -0.45 -1.82
N ILE A 32 8.69 -0.29 -0.86
CA ILE A 32 7.42 0.41 -1.06
C ILE A 32 7.66 1.87 -1.45
N SER A 33 8.50 2.59 -0.69
CA SER A 33 8.86 3.99 -0.97
C SER A 33 9.43 4.13 -2.38
N ARG A 34 10.35 3.25 -2.78
CA ARG A 34 10.95 3.25 -4.13
C ARG A 34 9.89 3.12 -5.21
N LEU A 35 9.00 2.13 -5.11
CA LEU A 35 7.94 1.92 -6.09
C LEU A 35 6.92 3.08 -6.12
N LEU A 36 6.58 3.66 -4.97
CA LEU A 36 5.68 4.81 -4.89
C LEU A 36 6.30 6.04 -5.55
N THR A 37 7.57 6.33 -5.28
CA THR A 37 8.30 7.43 -5.93
C THR A 37 8.38 7.22 -7.44
N LYS A 38 8.70 5.99 -7.89
CA LYS A 38 8.70 5.64 -9.32
C LYS A 38 7.32 5.76 -9.97
N SER A 39 6.24 5.60 -9.20
CA SER A 39 4.86 5.76 -9.64
C SER A 39 4.36 7.22 -9.56
N GLY A 40 5.20 8.16 -9.12
CA GLY A 40 4.91 9.60 -9.12
C GLY A 40 4.60 10.22 -7.75
N ALA A 41 4.72 9.48 -6.64
CA ALA A 41 4.61 10.05 -5.31
C ALA A 41 5.73 11.08 -5.06
N LYS A 42 5.37 12.26 -4.54
CA LYS A 42 6.32 13.36 -4.31
C LYS A 42 6.66 13.61 -2.84
N THR A 43 5.77 13.22 -1.93
CA THR A 43 5.92 13.50 -0.50
C THR A 43 5.70 12.23 0.30
N ILE A 44 6.80 11.62 0.72
CA ILE A 44 6.82 10.45 1.61
C ILE A 44 7.65 10.82 2.83
N ILE A 45 7.05 10.75 4.02
CA ILE A 45 7.72 10.96 5.30
C ILE A 45 7.80 9.61 6.00
N SER A 46 9.01 9.07 6.09
CA SER A 46 9.28 7.76 6.66
C SER A 46 9.89 7.85 8.06
N PHE A 47 9.49 6.92 8.92
CA PHE A 47 10.00 6.76 10.28
C PHE A 47 10.60 5.36 10.48
N ASP A 48 11.69 5.28 11.22
CA ASP A 48 12.22 4.05 11.82
C ASP A 48 12.00 4.05 13.34
N ILE A 49 12.71 3.18 14.07
CA ILE A 49 12.62 3.09 15.53
C ILE A 49 13.26 4.29 16.25
N ASP A 50 14.23 4.95 15.61
CA ASP A 50 14.98 6.06 16.17
C ASP A 50 14.39 7.43 15.78
N GLY A 51 13.48 7.46 14.79
CA GLY A 51 12.67 8.63 14.46
C GLY A 51 12.45 8.83 12.96
N CYS A 52 12.32 10.08 12.55
CA CYS A 52 12.15 10.43 11.13
C CYS A 52 13.47 10.22 10.37
N VAL A 53 13.40 9.53 9.23
CA VAL A 53 14.54 9.30 8.32
C VAL A 53 14.44 10.14 7.04
N THR A 54 13.46 11.04 6.95
CA THR A 54 13.20 11.88 5.78
C THR A 54 13.78 13.26 5.99
N ASP A 55 14.71 13.65 5.11
CA ASP A 55 15.29 14.99 5.11
C ASP A 55 14.20 16.06 4.93
N GLY A 56 14.32 17.16 5.68
CA GLY A 56 13.40 18.30 5.59
C GLY A 56 12.12 18.16 6.41
N PHE A 57 11.88 17.05 7.10
CA PHE A 57 10.84 16.95 8.13
C PHE A 57 11.47 16.82 9.52
N SER A 58 10.98 17.62 10.47
CA SER A 58 11.35 17.55 11.89
C SER A 58 10.09 17.43 12.72
N GLY A 59 9.99 16.39 13.55
CA GLY A 59 8.81 16.11 14.36
C GLY A 59 8.63 14.62 14.61
N THR A 60 7.59 14.30 15.37
CA THR A 60 7.20 12.92 15.69
C THR A 60 6.34 12.30 14.58
N LEU A 61 6.08 10.98 14.67
CA LEU A 61 5.11 10.31 13.81
C LEU A 61 3.74 10.99 13.89
N SER A 62 3.28 11.33 15.10
CA SER A 62 2.03 12.07 15.33
C SER A 62 1.99 13.43 14.65
N ASP A 63 3.12 14.15 14.59
CA ASP A 63 3.21 15.41 13.85
C ASP A 63 3.11 15.20 12.35
N ALA A 64 3.70 14.13 11.83
CA ALA A 64 3.58 13.78 10.42
C ALA A 64 2.16 13.33 10.05
N MET A 65 1.41 12.70 10.96
CA MET A 65 0.04 12.23 10.70
C MET A 65 -0.97 13.36 10.50
N LYS A 66 -0.73 14.54 11.09
CA LYS A 66 -1.58 15.73 10.88
C LYS A 66 -1.68 16.07 9.40
N GLY A 67 -2.91 16.04 8.87
CA GLY A 67 -3.21 16.31 7.46
C GLY A 67 -2.60 15.30 6.47
N ALA A 68 -2.12 14.13 6.93
CA ALA A 68 -1.66 13.09 6.02
C ALA A 68 -2.82 12.50 5.22
N ASP A 69 -2.60 12.18 3.96
CA ASP A 69 -3.59 11.52 3.11
C ASP A 69 -3.53 10.01 3.24
N VAL A 70 -2.32 9.48 3.43
CA VAL A 70 -2.05 8.05 3.46
C VAL A 70 -1.10 7.73 4.61
N PHE A 71 -1.45 6.72 5.38
CA PHE A 71 -0.51 6.03 6.27
C PHE A 71 -0.22 4.62 5.74
N ILE A 72 1.06 4.23 5.74
CA ILE A 72 1.49 2.87 5.43
C ILE A 72 2.42 2.38 6.56
N GLY A 73 1.91 1.48 7.38
CA GLY A 73 2.66 0.78 8.41
C GLY A 73 3.14 -0.58 7.91
N VAL A 74 4.43 -0.84 8.08
CA VAL A 74 5.08 -2.14 7.85
C VAL A 74 6.11 -2.43 8.93
N SER A 75 5.85 -1.96 10.16
CA SER A 75 6.82 -1.94 11.26
C SER A 75 6.39 -2.82 12.43
N ALA A 76 5.70 -2.24 13.40
CA ALA A 76 5.41 -2.79 14.72
C ALA A 76 3.95 -2.49 15.12
N PRO A 77 3.36 -3.27 16.03
CA PRO A 77 1.99 -3.05 16.49
C PRO A 77 1.84 -1.75 17.29
N ASN A 78 0.63 -1.18 17.29
CA ASN A 78 0.20 -0.08 18.16
C ASN A 78 1.07 1.19 18.12
N VAL A 79 1.62 1.55 16.94
CA VAL A 79 2.43 2.76 16.76
C VAL A 79 1.58 4.02 16.52
N LEU A 80 0.29 3.87 16.20
CA LEU A 80 -0.64 4.99 16.05
C LEU A 80 -1.69 4.99 17.14
N SER A 81 -2.04 6.19 17.59
CA SER A 81 -3.20 6.45 18.44
C SER A 81 -4.46 6.78 17.62
N GLU A 82 -5.63 6.74 18.26
CA GLU A 82 -6.90 7.18 17.64
C GLU A 82 -6.83 8.65 17.17
N ASN A 83 -6.18 9.51 17.95
CA ASN A 83 -6.02 10.93 17.62
C ASN A 83 -5.15 11.15 16.38
N ASP A 84 -4.16 10.28 16.13
CA ASP A 84 -3.32 10.39 14.95
C ASP A 84 -4.15 10.20 13.67
N VAL A 85 -5.01 9.18 13.65
CA VAL A 85 -5.90 8.92 12.50
C VAL A 85 -6.97 10.00 12.39
N ALA A 86 -7.53 10.45 13.51
CA ALA A 86 -8.50 11.54 13.53
C ALA A 86 -7.93 12.86 12.98
N SER A 87 -6.61 13.07 13.08
CA SER A 87 -5.92 14.27 12.59
C SER A 87 -5.58 14.24 11.09
N MET A 88 -5.80 13.11 10.41
CA MET A 88 -5.51 12.94 8.99
C MET A 88 -6.44 13.78 8.10
N ALA A 89 -6.07 13.95 6.83
CA ALA A 89 -6.90 14.65 5.85
C ALA A 89 -8.22 13.90 5.59
N SER A 90 -9.26 14.63 5.16
CA SER A 90 -10.51 14.00 4.68
C SER A 90 -10.22 13.06 3.51
N GLY A 91 -10.91 11.91 3.45
CA GLY A 91 -10.60 10.89 2.45
C GLY A 91 -9.28 10.17 2.73
N SER A 92 -8.85 10.05 4.00
CA SER A 92 -7.60 9.40 4.37
C SER A 92 -7.64 7.89 4.15
N ILE A 93 -6.46 7.32 3.92
CA ILE A 93 -6.23 5.91 3.67
C ILE A 93 -5.25 5.40 4.72
N VAL A 94 -5.59 4.32 5.43
CA VAL A 94 -4.74 3.70 6.45
C VAL A 94 -4.44 2.25 6.06
N PHE A 95 -3.19 1.97 5.76
CA PHE A 95 -2.68 0.62 5.54
C PHE A 95 -1.85 0.22 6.76
N ALA A 96 -2.43 -0.57 7.67
CA ALA A 96 -1.77 -1.05 8.88
C ALA A 96 -1.41 -2.54 8.72
N LEU A 97 -0.21 -2.80 8.18
CA LEU A 97 0.16 -4.09 7.60
C LEU A 97 1.06 -4.94 8.52
N ALA A 98 1.41 -4.46 9.72
CA ALA A 98 2.03 -5.30 10.73
C ALA A 98 1.15 -6.51 11.08
N ASN A 99 1.79 -7.65 11.37
CA ASN A 99 1.13 -8.89 11.76
C ASN A 99 1.79 -9.46 13.02
N PRO A 100 1.05 -10.19 13.88
CA PRO A 100 -0.40 -10.40 13.81
C PRO A 100 -1.21 -9.15 14.23
N ASP A 101 -0.59 -8.29 15.04
CA ASP A 101 -1.18 -7.08 15.55
C ASP A 101 -0.76 -5.88 14.67
N PRO A 102 -1.73 -5.09 14.15
CA PRO A 102 -1.45 -3.97 13.27
C PRO A 102 -0.97 -2.72 14.04
N GLU A 103 -0.51 -1.74 13.29
CA GLU A 103 -0.08 -0.41 13.79
C GLU A 103 -1.20 0.34 14.54
N ILE A 104 -2.46 0.02 14.23
CA ILE A 104 -3.66 0.50 14.91
C ILE A 104 -4.79 -0.51 14.73
N ASP A 105 -5.68 -0.61 15.73
CA ASP A 105 -6.92 -1.39 15.61
C ASP A 105 -7.72 -0.94 14.37
N PRO A 106 -8.04 -1.86 13.44
CA PRO A 106 -8.78 -1.53 12.23
C PRO A 106 -10.18 -0.95 12.50
N VAL A 107 -10.83 -1.33 13.61
CA VAL A 107 -12.12 -0.79 14.04
C VAL A 107 -11.98 0.68 14.41
N ILE A 108 -10.90 1.04 15.12
CA ILE A 108 -10.61 2.45 15.46
C ILE A 108 -10.29 3.23 14.20
N ALA A 109 -9.41 2.71 13.33
CA ALA A 109 -9.04 3.40 12.10
C ALA A 109 -10.23 3.71 11.19
N ARG A 110 -11.21 2.78 11.06
CA ARG A 110 -12.42 2.95 10.23
C ARG A 110 -13.37 4.04 10.71
N LYS A 111 -13.26 4.50 11.95
CA LYS A 111 -14.07 5.64 12.43
C LYS A 111 -13.71 6.95 11.71
N TYR A 112 -12.47 7.05 11.21
CA TYR A 112 -11.89 8.30 10.69
C TYR A 112 -11.40 8.16 9.24
N ALA A 113 -10.77 7.03 8.90
CA ALA A 113 -10.23 6.79 7.57
C ALA A 113 -11.31 6.27 6.61
N SER A 114 -11.30 6.77 5.37
CA SER A 114 -12.22 6.32 4.33
C SER A 114 -11.88 4.93 3.78
N VAL A 115 -10.61 4.53 3.86
CA VAL A 115 -10.15 3.20 3.47
C VAL A 115 -9.19 2.66 4.53
N VAL A 116 -9.42 1.42 4.96
CA VAL A 116 -8.52 0.70 5.86
C VAL A 116 -8.16 -0.64 5.23
N ALA A 117 -6.87 -0.97 5.24
CA ALA A 117 -6.35 -2.27 4.80
C ALA A 117 -5.36 -2.81 5.83
N THR A 118 -5.28 -4.13 5.95
CA THR A 118 -4.39 -4.81 6.90
C THR A 118 -3.73 -6.03 6.27
N GLY A 119 -2.79 -6.66 6.98
CA GLY A 119 -2.28 -7.99 6.61
C GLY A 119 -3.18 -9.16 7.03
N ARG A 120 -4.18 -8.91 7.86
CA ARG A 120 -4.98 -9.95 8.52
C ARG A 120 -6.09 -10.49 7.61
N SER A 121 -6.33 -11.80 7.66
CA SER A 121 -7.34 -12.48 6.85
C SER A 121 -8.77 -12.32 7.36
N ASP A 122 -8.96 -11.94 8.61
CA ASP A 122 -10.27 -11.68 9.22
C ASP A 122 -10.81 -10.27 8.91
N GLN A 123 -10.07 -9.48 8.15
CA GLN A 123 -10.41 -8.09 7.82
C GLN A 123 -10.65 -7.91 6.31
N PRO A 124 -11.57 -7.02 5.90
CA PRO A 124 -11.63 -6.53 4.53
C PRO A 124 -10.30 -5.93 4.08
N ASN A 125 -10.05 -5.94 2.77
CA ASN A 125 -8.83 -5.42 2.16
C ASN A 125 -7.54 -6.04 2.73
N GLN A 126 -7.48 -7.37 2.82
CA GLN A 126 -6.24 -8.05 3.16
C GLN A 126 -5.19 -7.80 2.07
N ILE A 127 -4.08 -7.16 2.44
CA ILE A 127 -2.91 -7.01 1.58
C ILE A 127 -1.97 -8.18 1.87
N ASN A 128 -1.81 -9.06 0.88
CA ASN A 128 -0.98 -10.25 0.99
C ASN A 128 -0.14 -10.47 -0.27
N ASN A 129 1.11 -10.87 -0.08
CA ASN A 129 2.07 -11.14 -1.16
C ASN A 129 1.66 -12.30 -2.08
N VAL A 130 0.74 -13.17 -1.63
CA VAL A 130 0.11 -14.23 -2.45
C VAL A 130 -0.51 -13.66 -3.74
N LEU A 131 -0.96 -12.41 -3.72
CA LEU A 131 -1.51 -11.74 -4.90
C LEU A 131 -0.45 -11.39 -5.96
N ALA A 132 0.83 -11.37 -5.59
CA ALA A 132 1.92 -10.91 -6.44
C ALA A 132 2.84 -12.06 -6.88
N PHE A 133 3.42 -12.79 -5.93
CA PHE A 133 4.53 -13.71 -6.22
C PHE A 133 4.21 -14.79 -7.26
N PRO A 134 3.09 -15.54 -7.18
CA PRO A 134 2.83 -16.61 -8.14
C PRO A 134 2.77 -16.09 -9.60
N GLY A 135 2.11 -14.96 -9.81
CA GLY A 135 2.02 -14.32 -11.13
C GLY A 135 3.36 -13.75 -11.60
N ILE A 136 4.10 -13.07 -10.71
CA ILE A 136 5.42 -12.52 -11.03
C ILE A 136 6.37 -13.62 -11.48
N PHE A 137 6.50 -14.70 -10.71
CA PHE A 137 7.40 -15.80 -11.06
C PHE A 137 6.94 -16.54 -12.32
N ARG A 138 5.64 -16.76 -12.51
CA ARG A 138 5.12 -17.36 -13.74
C ARG A 138 5.48 -16.52 -14.96
N GLY A 139 5.28 -15.19 -14.90
CA GLY A 139 5.61 -14.28 -15.99
C GLY A 139 7.10 -14.21 -16.29
N LEU A 140 7.96 -14.16 -15.26
CA LEU A 140 9.42 -14.19 -15.41
C LEU A 140 9.89 -15.47 -16.12
N LEU A 141 9.35 -16.63 -15.73
CA LEU A 141 9.65 -17.91 -16.35
C LEU A 141 9.17 -17.96 -17.81
N ASP A 142 7.98 -17.45 -18.11
CA ASP A 142 7.44 -17.39 -19.48
C ASP A 142 8.21 -16.44 -20.40
N ALA A 143 8.88 -15.44 -19.83
CA ALA A 143 9.71 -14.48 -20.56
C ALA A 143 11.20 -14.89 -20.62
N ASN A 144 11.59 -15.96 -19.93
CA ASN A 144 13.00 -16.31 -19.68
C ASN A 144 13.81 -15.10 -19.15
N ALA A 145 13.20 -14.34 -18.24
CA ALA A 145 13.76 -13.12 -17.67
C ALA A 145 14.91 -13.42 -16.70
N ASN A 146 15.94 -12.58 -16.69
CA ASN A 146 17.09 -12.72 -15.78
C ASN A 146 17.17 -11.63 -14.69
N LYS A 147 16.23 -10.68 -14.68
CA LYS A 147 16.18 -9.57 -13.72
C LYS A 147 14.73 -9.19 -13.39
N ILE A 148 14.54 -8.68 -12.18
CA ILE A 148 13.31 -8.04 -11.73
C ILE A 148 13.57 -6.53 -11.71
N THR A 149 12.86 -5.79 -12.56
CA THR A 149 12.96 -4.31 -12.66
C THR A 149 11.82 -3.63 -11.90
N ASP A 150 11.96 -2.33 -11.62
CA ASP A 150 10.89 -1.55 -10.98
C ASP A 150 9.67 -1.44 -11.92
N GLU A 151 9.89 -1.31 -13.23
CA GLU A 151 8.84 -1.24 -14.25
C GLU A 151 7.98 -2.51 -14.26
N LEU A 152 8.62 -3.68 -14.12
CA LEU A 152 7.94 -4.97 -14.00
C LEU A 152 7.10 -5.04 -12.73
N LEU A 153 7.62 -4.59 -11.59
CA LEU A 153 6.89 -4.58 -10.33
C LEU A 153 5.70 -3.62 -10.36
N ILE A 154 5.83 -2.48 -11.05
CA ILE A 154 4.73 -1.54 -11.29
C ILE A 154 3.67 -2.18 -12.19
N ALA A 155 4.06 -2.81 -13.30
CA ALA A 155 3.13 -3.51 -14.17
C ALA A 155 2.37 -4.65 -13.46
N ALA A 156 3.06 -5.39 -12.58
CA ALA A 156 2.42 -6.40 -11.73
C ALA A 156 1.39 -5.77 -10.78
N ALA A 157 1.72 -4.64 -10.15
CA ALA A 157 0.80 -3.93 -9.27
C ALA A 157 -0.43 -3.38 -10.02
N GLU A 158 -0.24 -2.84 -11.24
CA GLU A 158 -1.34 -2.40 -12.10
C GLU A 158 -2.25 -3.56 -12.50
N ALA A 159 -1.68 -4.72 -12.83
CA ALA A 159 -2.43 -5.93 -13.13
C ALA A 159 -3.29 -6.39 -11.95
N ILE A 160 -2.74 -6.40 -10.72
CA ILE A 160 -3.50 -6.70 -9.49
C ILE A 160 -4.62 -5.69 -9.31
N ALA A 161 -4.32 -4.39 -9.43
CA ALA A 161 -5.32 -3.34 -9.27
C ALA A 161 -6.48 -3.48 -10.27
N SER A 162 -6.19 -3.88 -11.51
CA SER A 162 -7.18 -4.10 -12.57
C SER A 162 -8.11 -5.30 -12.35
N CYS A 163 -7.82 -6.16 -11.36
CA CYS A 163 -8.71 -7.26 -11.00
C CYS A 163 -9.94 -6.77 -10.22
N VAL A 164 -9.90 -5.57 -9.67
CA VAL A 164 -11.08 -4.92 -9.07
C VAL A 164 -11.79 -4.10 -10.13
N SER A 165 -13.00 -4.50 -10.50
CA SER A 165 -13.81 -3.72 -11.45
C SER A 165 -14.34 -2.43 -10.83
N PRO A 166 -14.63 -1.39 -11.63
CA PRO A 166 -15.23 -0.14 -11.13
C PRO A 166 -16.54 -0.37 -10.34
N SER A 167 -17.35 -1.37 -10.72
CA SER A 167 -18.59 -1.72 -10.02
C SER A 167 -18.37 -2.43 -8.68
N GLN A 168 -17.20 -3.05 -8.47
CA GLN A 168 -16.84 -3.69 -7.20
C GLN A 168 -16.10 -2.73 -6.26
N LEU A 169 -15.43 -1.72 -6.80
CA LEU A 169 -14.57 -0.82 -6.04
C LEU A 169 -15.38 -0.08 -4.96
N ASN A 170 -15.04 -0.34 -3.70
CA ASN A 170 -15.60 0.34 -2.54
C ASN A 170 -14.61 0.31 -1.37
N ALA A 171 -14.95 0.96 -0.25
CA ALA A 171 -14.06 1.09 0.92
C ALA A 171 -13.60 -0.25 1.52
N SER A 172 -14.35 -1.34 1.30
CA SER A 172 -14.05 -2.70 1.76
C SER A 172 -13.56 -3.63 0.64
N PHE A 173 -13.37 -3.13 -0.59
CA PHE A 173 -12.90 -3.93 -1.73
C PHE A 173 -12.02 -3.08 -2.67
N ILE A 174 -10.78 -2.82 -2.26
CA ILE A 174 -9.75 -2.10 -3.07
C ILE A 174 -8.71 -3.04 -3.70
N VAL A 175 -8.69 -4.29 -3.29
CA VAL A 175 -7.72 -5.31 -3.71
C VAL A 175 -8.49 -6.63 -3.90
N PRO A 176 -8.18 -7.46 -4.91
CA PRO A 176 -8.89 -8.72 -5.12
C PRO A 176 -8.66 -9.69 -3.95
N SER A 177 -9.55 -10.68 -3.84
CA SER A 177 -9.37 -11.80 -2.92
C SER A 177 -8.10 -12.58 -3.26
N VAL A 178 -7.42 -13.13 -2.25
CA VAL A 178 -6.28 -14.05 -2.42
C VAL A 178 -6.63 -15.32 -3.20
N PHE A 179 -7.93 -15.62 -3.34
CA PHE A 179 -8.45 -16.76 -4.10
C PHE A 179 -8.97 -16.38 -5.50
N ASP A 180 -8.82 -15.13 -5.93
CA ASP A 180 -9.21 -14.73 -7.29
C ASP A 180 -8.30 -15.41 -8.32
N SER A 181 -8.89 -16.33 -9.09
CA SER A 181 -8.19 -17.16 -10.06
C SER A 181 -7.61 -16.37 -11.24
N GLN A 182 -8.08 -15.14 -11.47
CA GLN A 182 -7.59 -14.30 -12.57
C GLN A 182 -6.28 -13.60 -12.22
N VAL A 183 -5.98 -13.41 -10.94
CA VAL A 183 -4.84 -12.59 -10.49
C VAL A 183 -3.53 -13.15 -11.04
N VAL A 184 -3.28 -14.44 -10.87
CA VAL A 184 -2.04 -15.08 -11.33
C VAL A 184 -1.85 -14.92 -12.84
N ALA A 185 -2.89 -15.20 -13.62
CA ALA A 185 -2.84 -15.11 -15.08
C ALA A 185 -2.60 -13.67 -15.57
N LYS A 186 -3.31 -12.68 -14.99
CA LYS A 186 -3.16 -11.26 -15.34
C LYS A 186 -1.78 -10.72 -14.98
N VAL A 187 -1.30 -11.03 -13.77
CA VAL A 187 0.04 -10.61 -13.33
C VAL A 187 1.13 -11.24 -14.19
N ALA A 188 1.04 -12.55 -14.48
CA ALA A 188 2.02 -13.22 -15.33
C ALA A 188 2.09 -12.61 -16.74
N ALA A 189 0.93 -12.31 -17.35
CA ALA A 189 0.86 -11.67 -18.64
C ALA A 189 1.46 -10.26 -18.64
N ALA A 190 1.17 -9.45 -17.61
CA ALA A 190 1.72 -8.10 -17.47
C ALA A 190 3.24 -8.13 -17.28
N VAL A 191 3.72 -9.05 -16.44
CA VAL A 191 5.15 -9.25 -16.18
C VAL A 191 5.86 -9.68 -17.44
N LYS A 192 5.35 -10.67 -18.17
CA LYS A 192 5.93 -11.13 -19.44
C LYS A 192 6.06 -10.01 -20.47
N LYS A 193 5.09 -9.09 -20.53
CA LYS A 193 5.09 -7.94 -21.43
C LYS A 193 6.12 -6.86 -21.04
N SER A 194 6.58 -6.86 -19.79
CA SER A 194 7.43 -5.81 -19.21
C SER A 194 8.92 -6.20 -19.14
N VAL A 195 9.27 -7.36 -19.69
CA VAL A 195 10.63 -7.90 -19.78
C VAL A 195 11.18 -7.67 -21.18
#